data_AF-A0A7K2L2R3-F1
#
_entry.id   AF-A0A7K2L2R3-F1
#
_cell.length_a   1.000
_cell.length_b   1.000
_cell.length_c   1.000
_cell.angle_alpha   90.00
_cell.angle_beta   90.00
_cell.angle_gamma   90.00
#
_symmetry.space_group_name_H-M   'P 1'
#
loop_
_entity.id
_entity.type
_entity.pdbx_description
1 polymer ?
#
loop_
_entity_poly.entity_id
_entity_poly.type
_entity_poly.pdbx_seq_one_letter_code
_entity_poly.pdbx_strand_id
1 'polypeptide(L)' 'HPSGALVTAELPAKGSIVLVVGPEGGVSPEELAAFEAAGAKPFRLGRSVLRTSTAGTAATALVLGRTGRWS' A
#
# COMPACT_ATOMS: atom_id res chain seq x y z
N HIS A 1 7.14 -9.25 -9.53
CA HIS A 1 7.48 -9.11 -8.10
C HIS A 1 6.39 -9.74 -7.24
N PRO A 2 6.71 -10.71 -6.37
CA PRO A 2 5.72 -11.27 -5.46
C PRO A 2 5.36 -10.23 -4.38
N SER A 3 4.10 -9.82 -4.31
CA SER A 3 3.60 -8.88 -3.28
C SER A 3 2.61 -9.55 -2.32
N GLY A 4 2.79 -9.28 -1.03
CA GLY A 4 1.90 -9.75 0.03
C GLY A 4 0.56 -9.02 0.02
N ALA A 5 -0.46 -9.57 0.67
CA ALA A 5 -1.72 -8.85 0.83
C ALA A 5 -1.54 -7.69 1.84
N LEU A 6 -2.07 -6.49 1.55
CA LEU A 6 -1.90 -5.34 2.46
C LEU A 6 -2.48 -5.60 3.86
N VAL A 7 -3.52 -6.45 3.95
CA VAL A 7 -4.12 -6.87 5.23
C VAL A 7 -3.13 -7.60 6.15
N THR A 8 -2.05 -8.16 5.61
CA THR A 8 -1.02 -8.84 6.40
C THR A 8 0.22 -7.98 6.61
N ALA A 9 0.21 -6.72 6.17
CA ALA A 9 1.34 -5.82 6.38
C ALA A 9 1.58 -5.61 7.89
N GLU A 10 2.84 -5.64 8.29
CA GLU A 10 3.27 -5.18 9.61
C GLU A 10 3.20 -3.65 9.63
N LEU A 11 2.36 -3.09 10.50
CA LEU A 11 2.12 -1.65 10.58
C LEU A 11 2.66 -1.12 11.92
N PRO A 12 3.34 0.04 11.92
CA PRO A 12 3.86 0.60 13.15
C PRO A 12 2.73 1.10 14.04
N ALA A 13 2.85 0.87 15.35
CA ALA A 13 1.87 1.32 16.34
C ALA A 13 1.85 2.85 16.54
N LYS A 14 2.94 3.54 16.19
CA LYS A 14 3.11 5.00 16.30
C LYS A 14 3.88 5.55 15.10
N GLY A 15 3.87 6.86 14.92
CA GLY A 15 4.57 7.55 13.82
C GLY A 15 3.73 7.63 12.54
N SER A 16 4.40 7.87 11.42
CA SER A 16 3.79 8.13 10.11
C SER A 16 3.75 6.88 9.24
N ILE A 17 2.74 6.77 8.40
CA ILE A 17 2.66 5.76 7.33
C ILE A 17 2.49 6.51 6.01
N VAL A 18 3.32 6.17 5.02
CA VAL A 18 3.21 6.70 3.66
C VAL A 18 2.65 5.58 2.78
N LEU A 19 1.57 5.87 2.06
CA LEU A 19 1.00 4.97 1.06
C LEU A 19 1.32 5.54 -0.33
N VAL A 20 1.99 4.73 -1.15
CA VAL A 20 2.22 5.05 -2.57
C VAL A 20 1.23 4.24 -3.39
N VAL A 21 0.42 4.92 -4.20
CA VAL A 21 -0.58 4.31 -5.06
C VAL A 21 -0.27 4.70 -6.50
N GLY A 22 0.16 3.72 -7.29
CA GLY A 22 0.45 3.92 -8.71
C GLY A 22 -0.82 4.03 -9.55
N PRO A 23 -0.66 4.38 -10.83
CA PRO A 23 -1.76 4.41 -11.80
C PRO A 23 -2.28 3.00 -12.12
N GLU A 24 -3.37 2.91 -12.87
CA GLU A 24 -3.99 1.65 -13.30
C GLU A 24 -3.02 0.74 -14.08
N GLY A 25 -2.04 1.32 -14.79
CA GLY A 25 -0.99 0.59 -15.50
C GLY A 25 0.07 -0.03 -14.58
N GLY A 26 -0.02 0.21 -13.27
CA GLY A 26 0.96 -0.23 -12.29
C GLY A 26 2.13 0.76 -12.14
N VAL A 27 3.00 0.44 -11.19
CA VAL A 27 4.29 1.12 -10.95
C VAL A 27 5.34 0.37 -11.74
N SER A 28 6.25 1.07 -12.43
CA SER A 28 7.28 0.43 -13.24
C SER A 28 8.24 -0.40 -12.37
N PRO A 29 8.94 -1.40 -12.92
CA PRO A 29 9.97 -2.14 -12.19
C PRO A 29 11.06 -1.23 -11.59
N GLU A 30 11.47 -0.20 -12.31
CA GLU A 30 12.48 0.78 -11.88
C GLU A 30 11.98 1.64 -10.72
N GLU A 31 10.73 2.10 -10.79
CA GLU A 31 10.08 2.84 -9.71
C GLU A 31 9.89 1.96 -8.46
N LEU A 32 9.48 0.69 -8.64
CA LEU A 32 9.38 -0.28 -7.54
C LEU A 32 10.74 -0.49 -6.86
N ALA A 33 11.81 -0.66 -7.63
CA ALA A 33 13.15 -0.79 -7.09
C ALA A 33 13.60 0.47 -6.32
N ALA A 34 13.25 1.67 -6.81
CA ALA A 34 13.53 2.92 -6.11
C ALA A 34 12.76 3.03 -4.78
N PHE A 35 11.47 2.62 -4.76
CA PHE A 35 10.68 2.59 -3.54
C PHE A 35 11.21 1.56 -2.54
N GLU A 36 11.56 0.36 -3.00
CA GLU A 36 12.16 -0.68 -2.16
C GLU A 36 13.50 -0.23 -1.57
N ALA A 37 14.34 0.46 -2.35
CA ALA A 37 15.59 1.05 -1.87
C ALA A 37 15.36 2.13 -0.80
N ALA A 38 14.22 2.83 -0.84
CA ALA A 38 13.77 3.77 0.18
C ALA A 38 13.08 3.08 1.39
N GLY A 39 12.97 1.75 1.40
CA GLY A 39 12.38 0.95 2.48
C GLY A 39 10.89 0.67 2.32
N ALA A 40 10.27 1.00 1.19
CA ALA A 40 8.89 0.62 0.91
C ALA A 40 8.78 -0.90 0.68
N LYS A 41 7.60 -1.46 0.97
CA LYS A 41 7.29 -2.86 0.72
C LYS A 41 6.06 -2.95 -0.20
N PRO A 42 6.10 -3.72 -1.29
CA PRO A 42 4.97 -3.82 -2.21
C PRO A 42 3.85 -4.71 -1.64
N PHE A 43 2.60 -4.24 -1.75
CA PHE A 43 1.42 -4.98 -1.30
C PHE A 43 0.29 -4.92 -2.33
N ARG A 44 -0.62 -5.90 -2.28
CA ARG A 44 -1.83 -5.97 -3.12
C ARG A 44 -3.13 -5.80 -2.32
N LEU A 45 -4.14 -5.22 -2.97
CA LEU A 45 -5.50 -5.06 -2.46
C LEU A 45 -6.44 -6.08 -3.10
N GLY A 46 -6.39 -7.32 -2.60
CA GLY A 46 -7.22 -8.40 -3.11
C GLY A 46 -6.70 -8.99 -4.44
N ARG A 47 -7.62 -9.50 -5.26
CA ARG A 47 -7.31 -10.17 -6.55
C ARG A 47 -7.54 -9.29 -7.78
N SER A 48 -8.38 -8.27 -7.67
CA SER A 48 -8.75 -7.40 -8.79
C SER A 48 -7.84 -6.18 -8.86
N VAL A 49 -7.61 -5.66 -10.07
CA VAL A 49 -6.99 -4.35 -10.25
C VAL A 49 -8.01 -3.27 -9.85
N LEU A 50 -7.62 -2.41 -8.92
CA LEU A 50 -8.44 -1.28 -8.50
C LEU A 50 -8.04 -0.03 -9.27
N ARG A 51 -9.02 0.80 -9.60
CA ARG A 51 -8.78 2.16 -10.09
C ARG A 51 -8.03 2.96 -9.03
N THR A 52 -7.19 3.89 -9.45
CA THR A 52 -6.30 4.67 -8.57
C THR A 52 -7.07 5.36 -7.45
N SER A 53 -8.21 5.97 -7.77
CA SER A 53 -9.10 6.65 -6.80
C SER A 53 -9.65 5.71 -5.72
N THR A 54 -9.97 4.46 -6.10
CA THR A 54 -10.49 3.44 -5.18
C THR A 54 -9.37 2.79 -4.37
N ALA A 55 -8.22 2.52 -5.00
CA ALA A 55 -7.08 1.87 -4.36
C ALA A 55 -6.57 2.68 -3.17
N GLY A 56 -6.41 4.01 -3.34
CA GLY A 56 -5.97 4.89 -2.25
C GLY A 56 -6.94 4.94 -1.08
N THR A 57 -8.24 5.06 -1.38
CA THR A 57 -9.29 5.09 -0.35
C THR A 57 -9.34 3.77 0.41
N ALA A 58 -9.32 2.63 -0.30
CA ALA A 58 -9.37 1.30 0.31
C ALA A 58 -8.13 0.99 1.15
N ALA A 59 -6.92 1.30 0.66
CA ALA A 59 -5.69 1.13 1.41
C ALA A 59 -5.68 1.98 2.69
N THR A 60 -6.09 3.25 2.58
CA THR A 60 -6.13 4.18 3.72
C THR A 60 -7.11 3.71 4.78
N ALA A 61 -8.33 3.33 4.41
CA ALA A 61 -9.33 2.83 5.36
C ALA A 61 -8.83 1.57 6.09
N LEU A 62 -8.22 0.64 5.36
CA LEU A 62 -7.65 -0.57 5.96
C LEU A 62 -6.52 -0.25 6.95
N VAL A 63 -5.60 0.65 6.59
CA VAL A 63 -4.49 1.05 7.46
C VAL A 63 -4.99 1.79 8.70
N LEU A 64 -5.91 2.74 8.55
CA LEU A 64 -6.47 3.49 9.68
C LEU A 64 -7.22 2.56 10.65
N GLY A 65 -8.04 1.65 10.14
CA GLY A 65 -8.75 0.66 10.96
C GLY A 65 -7.80 -0.29 11.70
N ARG A 66 -6.75 -0.79 11.03
CA ARG A 66 -5.77 -1.70 11.65
C ARG A 66 -4.82 -1.00 12.63
N THR A 67 -4.68 0.31 12.55
CA THR A 67 -3.80 1.09 13.44
C THR A 67 -4.54 1.82 14.55
N GLY A 68 -5.88 1.70 14.60
CA GLY A 68 -6.71 2.44 15.57
C GLY A 68 -6.75 3.95 15.33
N ARG A 69 -6.19 4.45 14.22
CA ARG A 69 -6.17 5.89 13.89
C ARG A 69 -7.52 6.42 13.36
N TRP A 70 -8.52 5.54 13.23
CA TRP A 70 -9.87 5.89 12.81
C TRP A 70 -10.75 6.39 13.97
N SER A 71 -10.38 6.08 15.22
CA SER A 71 -11.13 6.47 16.43
C SER A 71 -10.58 7.73 17.07
#